data_AF-A0A1Y3MT32-F1
#
_entry.id   AF-A0A1Y3MT32-F1
#
_cell.length_a   1.000
_cell.length_b   1.000
_cell.length_c   1.000
_cell.angle_alpha   90.00
_cell.angle_beta   90.00
_cell.angle_gamma   90.00
#
_symmetry.space_group_name_H-M   'P 1'
#
loop_
_entity.id
_entity.type
_entity.pdbx_description
1 polymer ?
#
loop_
_entity_poly.entity_id
_entity_poly.type
_entity_poly.pdbx_seq_one_letter_code
_entity_poly.pdbx_strand_id
1 'polypeptide(L)'
;MIPKPDYNTRYLLWKYYIKYYGGDWSSFRFVNLSLLTKLTDKFPAGAIKALCERVITEKRIATNKMKPLTTNEFIMQLAEMIPIKKDDDKLYKNFFDKLPLQKKRVAFFTEGDEDPKNKKDAKGGKDAKGKKGKK
;
A
#
# COMPACT_ATOMS: atom_id res chain seq x y z
N MET A 1 10.05 -3.23 -1.71
CA MET A 1 8.99 -2.94 -0.74
C MET A 1 7.74 -3.36 -1.45
N ILE A 2 6.83 -4.04 -0.77
CA ILE A 2 5.52 -4.32 -1.38
C ILE A 2 4.81 -2.96 -1.46
N PRO A 3 4.53 -2.45 -2.67
CA PRO A 3 3.89 -1.14 -2.82
C PRO A 3 2.48 -1.20 -2.22
N LYS A 4 1.98 -0.06 -1.75
CA LYS A 4 0.57 0.01 -1.34
C LYS A 4 -0.32 -0.21 -2.56
N PRO A 5 -1.48 -0.86 -2.37
CA PRO A 5 -2.43 -1.02 -3.45
C PRO A 5 -2.92 0.38 -3.88
N ASP A 6 -2.86 0.64 -5.18
CA ASP A 6 -3.48 1.81 -5.79
C ASP A 6 -5.01 1.70 -5.75
N TYR A 7 -5.72 2.74 -6.19
CA TYR A 7 -7.17 2.74 -6.18
C TYR A 7 -7.76 1.53 -6.92
N ASN A 8 -7.24 1.22 -8.11
CA ASN A 8 -7.75 0.11 -8.92
C ASN A 8 -7.49 -1.23 -8.24
N THR A 9 -6.30 -1.46 -7.68
CA THR A 9 -6.02 -2.67 -6.92
C THR A 9 -6.95 -2.79 -5.71
N ARG A 10 -7.19 -1.73 -4.95
CA ARG A 10 -8.12 -1.77 -3.81
C ARG A 10 -9.55 -2.08 -4.25
N TYR A 11 -10.01 -1.51 -5.36
CA TYR A 11 -11.33 -1.80 -5.92
C TYR A 11 -11.46 -3.29 -6.28
N LEU A 12 -10.43 -3.86 -6.91
CA LEU A 12 -10.38 -5.28 -7.23
C LEU A 12 -10.31 -6.16 -5.99
N LEU A 13 -9.57 -5.77 -4.94
CA LEU A 13 -9.52 -6.49 -3.68
C LEU A 13 -10.88 -6.52 -2.99
N TRP A 14 -11.58 -5.37 -2.92
CA TRP A 14 -12.94 -5.32 -2.40
C TRP A 14 -13.87 -6.23 -3.18
N LYS A 15 -13.83 -6.13 -4.51
CA LYS A 15 -14.62 -6.98 -5.42
C LYS A 15 -14.33 -8.47 -5.15
N TYR A 16 -13.06 -8.84 -5.04
CA TYR A 16 -12.64 -10.22 -4.83
C TYR A 16 -13.07 -10.75 -3.46
N TYR A 17 -12.72 -10.08 -2.36
CA TYR A 17 -12.98 -10.59 -1.02
C TYR A 17 -14.45 -10.59 -0.66
N ILE A 18 -15.21 -9.59 -1.09
CA ILE A 18 -16.65 -9.58 -0.87
C ILE A 18 -17.29 -10.80 -1.53
N LYS A 19 -16.92 -11.12 -2.78
CA LYS A 19 -17.37 -12.35 -3.46
C LYS A 19 -16.87 -13.62 -2.75
N TYR A 20 -15.60 -13.64 -2.37
CA TYR A 20 -14.96 -14.80 -1.74
C TYR A 20 -15.67 -15.19 -0.43
N TYR A 21 -15.96 -14.21 0.44
CA TYR A 21 -16.61 -14.46 1.72
C TYR A 21 -18.14 -14.49 1.64
N GLY A 22 -18.75 -13.68 0.78
CA GLY A 22 -20.22 -13.51 0.73
C GLY A 22 -20.94 -14.31 -0.35
N GLY A 23 -20.21 -15.04 -1.19
CA GLY A 23 -20.76 -15.87 -2.25
C GLY A 23 -21.27 -15.07 -3.45
N ASP A 24 -22.54 -15.26 -3.80
CA ASP A 24 -23.11 -14.72 -5.03
C ASP A 24 -23.21 -13.18 -5.04
N TRP A 25 -22.96 -12.59 -6.21
CA TRP A 25 -22.94 -11.15 -6.44
C TRP A 25 -24.27 -10.46 -6.14
N SER A 26 -25.37 -11.18 -6.24
CA SER A 26 -26.72 -10.71 -5.89
C SER A 26 -26.79 -10.14 -4.47
N SER A 27 -25.96 -10.65 -3.56
CA SER A 27 -25.86 -10.22 -2.17
C SER A 27 -25.25 -8.82 -1.98
N PHE A 28 -24.61 -8.25 -3.01
CA PHE A 28 -23.82 -7.01 -2.87
C PHE A 28 -24.43 -5.79 -3.54
N ARG A 29 -25.70 -5.87 -3.96
CA ARG A 29 -26.39 -4.76 -4.66
C ARG A 29 -26.40 -3.44 -3.87
N PHE A 30 -26.36 -3.52 -2.54
CA PHE A 30 -26.39 -2.35 -1.63
C PHE A 30 -25.01 -1.95 -1.11
N VAL A 31 -23.94 -2.56 -1.64
CA VAL A 31 -22.55 -2.27 -1.27
C VAL A 31 -21.90 -1.39 -2.33
N ASN A 32 -21.58 -0.15 -1.95
CA ASN A 32 -20.92 0.81 -2.82
C ASN A 32 -19.40 0.61 -2.76
N LEU A 33 -18.88 -0.19 -3.70
CA LEU A 33 -17.44 -0.49 -3.79
C LEU A 33 -16.59 0.76 -4.01
N SER A 34 -17.06 1.72 -4.81
CA SER A 34 -16.33 2.96 -5.08
C SER A 34 -16.14 3.80 -3.82
N LEU A 35 -17.16 3.88 -2.97
CA LEU A 35 -17.08 4.56 -1.68
C LEU A 35 -16.08 3.85 -0.74
N LEU A 36 -16.20 2.53 -0.59
CA LEU A 36 -15.27 1.75 0.24
C LEU A 36 -13.81 1.88 -0.23
N THR A 37 -13.60 1.91 -1.55
CA THR A 37 -12.27 2.06 -2.14
C THR A 37 -11.66 3.44 -1.85
N LYS A 38 -12.47 4.50 -1.85
CA LYS A 38 -12.02 5.86 -1.46
C LYS A 38 -11.68 5.95 0.02
N LEU A 39 -12.53 5.37 0.89
CA LEU A 39 -12.32 5.39 2.34
C LEU A 39 -11.09 4.57 2.76
N THR A 40 -10.69 3.57 1.98
CA THR A 40 -9.56 2.69 2.28
C THR A 40 -8.21 3.12 1.69
N ASP A 41 -8.03 4.39 1.27
CA ASP A 41 -6.79 4.83 0.60
C ASP A 41 -5.50 4.65 1.43
N LYS A 42 -5.59 4.74 2.74
CA LYS A 42 -4.45 4.62 3.66
C LYS A 42 -4.30 3.22 4.27
N PHE A 43 -5.04 2.25 3.77
CA PHE A 43 -5.06 0.90 4.32
C PHE A 43 -4.25 -0.09 3.46
N PRO A 44 -3.55 -1.05 4.10
CA PRO A 44 -2.87 -2.12 3.38
C PRO A 44 -3.89 -3.12 2.79
N ALA A 45 -3.47 -3.90 1.79
CA ALA A 45 -4.34 -4.91 1.15
C ALA A 45 -4.90 -5.93 2.17
N GLY A 46 -4.10 -6.31 3.18
CA GLY A 46 -4.53 -7.21 4.25
C GLY A 46 -5.65 -6.64 5.12
N ALA A 47 -5.73 -5.32 5.26
CA ALA A 47 -6.81 -4.69 6.02
C ALA A 47 -8.17 -4.85 5.31
N ILE A 48 -8.19 -4.76 3.98
CA ILE A 48 -9.41 -5.00 3.19
C ILE A 48 -9.90 -6.44 3.38
N LYS A 49 -8.99 -7.42 3.34
CA LYS A 49 -9.31 -8.83 3.62
C LYS A 49 -9.90 -8.99 5.01
N ALA A 50 -9.19 -8.50 6.03
CA ALA A 50 -9.59 -8.67 7.44
C ALA A 50 -10.96 -8.01 7.72
N LEU A 51 -11.24 -6.88 7.09
CA LEU A 51 -12.52 -6.20 7.23
C LEU A 51 -13.65 -7.00 6.56
N CYS A 52 -13.44 -7.52 5.35
CA CYS A 52 -14.43 -8.40 4.70
C CYS A 52 -14.72 -9.65 5.55
N GLU A 53 -13.68 -10.26 6.11
CA GLU A 53 -13.77 -11.44 6.98
C GLU A 53 -14.57 -11.16 8.27
N ARG A 54 -14.42 -9.97 8.87
CA ARG A 54 -15.18 -9.54 10.05
C ARG A 54 -16.64 -9.23 9.76
N VAL A 55 -16.92 -8.58 8.62
CA VAL A 55 -18.29 -8.19 8.25
C VAL A 55 -19.08 -9.40 7.75
N ILE A 56 -18.47 -10.21 6.90
CA ILE A 56 -19.13 -11.30 6.17
C ILE A 56 -18.92 -12.62 6.92
N THR A 57 -19.58 -12.74 8.07
CA THR A 57 -19.62 -13.97 8.86
C THR A 57 -20.71 -14.91 8.37
N GLU A 58 -20.63 -16.19 8.71
CA GLU A 58 -21.65 -17.20 8.37
C GLU A 58 -23.06 -16.78 8.85
N LYS A 59 -23.15 -16.26 10.09
CA LYS A 59 -24.38 -15.71 10.64
C LYS A 59 -24.91 -14.54 9.82
N ARG A 60 -24.00 -13.68 9.33
CA ARG A 60 -24.37 -12.54 8.48
C ARG A 60 -24.91 -12.99 7.12
N ILE A 61 -24.30 -14.01 6.53
CA ILE A 61 -24.75 -14.62 5.27
C ILE A 61 -26.15 -15.20 5.42
N ALA A 62 -26.42 -15.95 6.50
CA ALA A 62 -27.74 -16.55 6.76
C ALA A 62 -28.86 -15.50 6.88
N THR A 63 -28.55 -14.34 7.47
CA THR A 63 -29.52 -13.24 7.67
C THR A 63 -29.65 -12.30 6.47
N ASN A 64 -28.80 -12.46 5.44
CA ASN A 64 -28.75 -11.55 4.29
C ASN A 64 -30.07 -11.51 3.49
N LYS A 65 -30.81 -12.62 3.44
CA LYS A 65 -32.11 -12.70 2.74
C LYS A 65 -33.17 -11.78 3.34
N MET A 66 -33.15 -11.57 4.66
CA MET A 66 -34.11 -10.72 5.36
C MET A 66 -33.58 -9.30 5.55
N LYS A 67 -32.28 -9.16 5.84
CA LYS A 67 -31.60 -7.88 5.99
C LYS A 67 -30.39 -7.85 5.07
N PRO A 68 -30.49 -7.18 3.90
CA PRO A 68 -29.40 -7.11 2.95
C PRO A 68 -28.15 -6.46 3.54
N LEU A 69 -26.98 -6.95 3.12
CA LEU A 69 -25.68 -6.40 3.48
C LEU A 69 -25.49 -5.03 2.85
N THR A 70 -25.22 -4.02 3.67
CA THR A 70 -25.09 -2.63 3.21
C THR A 70 -23.67 -2.10 3.40
N THR A 71 -23.35 -1.05 2.65
CA THR A 71 -22.06 -0.33 2.77
C THR A 71 -21.75 0.13 4.20
N ASN A 72 -22.78 0.52 4.97
CA ASN A 72 -22.61 1.06 6.32
C ASN A 72 -21.98 0.05 7.28
N GLU A 73 -22.28 -1.24 7.14
CA GLU A 73 -21.70 -2.29 8.00
C GLU A 73 -20.17 -2.36 7.85
N PHE A 74 -19.68 -2.16 6.62
CA PHE A 74 -18.24 -2.07 6.35
C PHE A 74 -17.63 -0.77 6.87
N ILE A 75 -18.35 0.35 6.77
CA ILE A 75 -17.88 1.65 7.28
C ILE A 75 -17.73 1.63 8.79
N MET A 76 -18.69 1.02 9.51
CA MET A 76 -18.60 0.85 10.97
C MET A 76 -17.34 0.08 11.37
N GLN A 77 -17.06 -1.03 10.69
CA GLN A 77 -15.84 -1.81 10.93
C GLN A 77 -14.56 -1.07 10.51
N LEU A 78 -14.63 -0.23 9.48
CA LEU A 78 -13.50 0.58 9.05
C LEU A 78 -13.14 1.64 10.09
N ALA A 79 -14.13 2.23 10.76
CA ALA A 79 -13.93 3.28 11.77
C ALA A 79 -13.14 2.78 12.99
N GLU A 80 -13.20 1.48 13.29
CA GLU A 80 -12.45 0.85 14.39
C GLU A 80 -10.99 0.56 14.02
N MET A 81 -10.64 0.59 12.73
CA MET A 81 -9.30 0.26 12.26
C MET A 81 -8.38 1.47 12.21
N ILE A 82 -7.12 1.27 12.60
CA ILE A 82 -6.10 2.32 12.59
C ILE A 82 -5.48 2.40 11.18
N PRO A 83 -5.61 3.53 10.46
CA PRO A 83 -4.95 3.73 9.18
C PRO A 83 -3.43 3.84 9.36
N ILE A 84 -2.65 3.48 8.33
CA ILE A 84 -1.19 3.64 8.37
C ILE A 84 -0.85 5.14 8.27
N LYS A 85 0.00 5.63 9.19
CA LYS A 85 0.43 7.03 9.19
C LYS A 85 1.50 7.25 8.12
N LYS A 86 1.57 8.47 7.58
CA LYS A 86 2.55 8.85 6.56
C LYS A 86 3.99 8.75 7.07
N ASP A 87 4.23 8.91 8.37
CA ASP A 87 5.58 8.83 8.93
C ASP A 87 6.05 7.39 9.09
N ASP A 88 5.14 6.48 9.46
CA ASP A 88 5.41 5.04 9.49
C ASP A 88 5.83 4.54 8.09
N ASP A 89 5.12 5.02 7.05
CA ASP A 89 5.44 4.72 5.66
C ASP A 89 6.85 5.10 5.24
N LYS A 90 7.31 6.30 5.65
CA LYS A 90 8.68 6.76 5.38
C LYS A 90 9.69 5.89 6.10
N LEU A 91 9.41 5.50 7.34
CA LEU A 91 10.29 4.62 8.11
C LEU A 91 10.46 3.26 7.43
N TYR A 92 9.36 2.65 6.97
CA TYR A 92 9.41 1.38 6.23
C TYR A 92 10.19 1.49 4.93
N LYS A 93 10.01 2.59 4.19
CA LYS A 93 10.77 2.84 2.96
C LYS A 93 12.27 3.00 3.24
N ASN A 94 12.63 3.83 4.21
CA ASN A 94 14.02 4.07 4.61
C ASN A 94 14.70 2.78 5.09
N PHE A 95 13.97 1.93 5.81
CA PHE A 95 14.46 0.62 6.21
C PHE A 95 14.68 -0.28 4.98
N PHE A 96 13.69 -0.36 4.08
CA PHE A 96 13.75 -1.20 2.89
C PHE A 96 14.91 -0.80 1.95
N ASP A 97 15.16 0.49 1.78
CA ASP A 97 16.25 1.00 0.92
C ASP A 97 17.65 0.65 1.46
N LYS A 98 17.78 0.41 2.78
CA LYS A 98 19.04 0.00 3.40
C LYS A 98 19.34 -1.49 3.21
N LEU A 99 18.35 -2.31 2.84
CA LEU A 99 18.51 -3.76 2.71
C LEU A 99 19.54 -4.11 1.61
N PRO A 100 20.48 -5.04 1.85
CA PRO A 100 21.45 -5.46 0.83
C PRO A 100 20.80 -5.95 -0.47
N LEU A 101 19.67 -6.65 -0.36
CA LEU A 101 18.89 -7.11 -1.51
C LEU A 101 18.36 -5.94 -2.35
N GLN A 102 17.88 -4.88 -1.71
CA GLN A 102 17.37 -3.71 -2.41
C GLN A 102 18.48 -2.93 -3.09
N LYS A 103 19.65 -2.79 -2.44
CA LYS A 103 20.83 -2.17 -3.06
C LYS A 103 21.28 -2.93 -4.31
N LYS A 104 21.35 -4.27 -4.24
CA LYS A 104 21.64 -5.12 -5.41
C LYS A 104 20.61 -4.97 -6.52
N ARG A 105 19.32 -4.93 -6.16
CA ARG A 105 18.23 -4.72 -7.12
C ARG A 105 18.37 -3.38 -7.85
N VAL A 106 18.59 -2.29 -7.11
CA VAL A 106 18.78 -0.96 -7.70
C VAL A 106 20.01 -0.93 -8.60
N ALA A 107 21.15 -1.46 -8.14
CA ALA A 107 22.36 -1.54 -8.94
C ALA A 107 22.14 -2.28 -10.26
N PHE A 108 21.44 -3.41 -10.24
CA PHE A 108 21.09 -4.17 -11.45
C PHE A 108 20.28 -3.34 -12.46
N PHE A 109 19.28 -2.58 -12.00
CA PHE A 109 18.47 -1.73 -12.87
C PHE A 109 19.20 -0.47 -13.35
N THR A 110 20.18 0.05 -12.59
CA THR A 110 20.96 1.23 -12.99
C THR A 110 22.17 0.89 -13.84
N GLU A 111 22.82 -0.26 -13.60
CA GLU A 111 24.00 -0.70 -14.37
C GLU A 111 23.64 -1.28 -15.74
N GLY A 112 22.37 -1.68 -15.94
CA GLY A 112 21.85 -2.08 -17.25
C GLY A 112 21.52 -0.91 -18.21
N ASP A 113 21.52 0.33 -17.72
CA ASP A 113 21.18 1.56 -18.48
C ASP A 113 22.35 2.57 -18.55
N GLU A 114 23.51 2.26 -17.96
CA GLU A 114 24.68 3.11 -18.05
C GLU A 114 25.58 2.72 -19.22
N ASP A 115 25.43 3.43 -20.35
CA ASP A 115 26.52 3.63 -21.30
C ASP A 115 27.74 4.17 -20.50
N PRO A 116 28.90 3.48 -20.49
CA PRO A 116 29.93 3.59 -19.45
C PRO A 116 30.79 4.87 -19.48
N LYS A 117 30.22 6.03 -19.83
CA LYS A 117 30.95 7.29 -20.00
C LYS A 117 30.84 8.33 -18.88
N ASN A 118 30.01 8.16 -17.85
CA ASN A 118 29.81 9.26 -16.88
C ASN A 118 30.07 8.95 -15.39
N LYS A 119 30.84 7.91 -15.09
CA LYS A 119 31.18 7.51 -13.69
C LYS A 119 32.46 8.13 -13.11
N LYS A 120 33.09 9.13 -13.75
CA LYS A 120 34.38 9.67 -13.26
C LYS A 120 34.34 10.98 -12.44
N ASP A 121 33.26 11.76 -12.43
CA ASP A 121 33.36 13.14 -11.88
C ASP A 121 32.68 13.43 -10.54
N ALA A 122 32.07 12.46 -9.84
CA ALA A 122 31.31 12.75 -8.62
C ALA A 122 31.96 12.28 -7.29
N LYS A 123 33.26 11.91 -7.29
CA LYS A 123 33.92 11.45 -6.05
C LYS A 123 35.36 11.96 -5.93
N GLY A 124 35.52 13.26 -5.68
CA GLY A 124 36.84 13.86 -5.45
C GLY A 124 36.80 15.28 -4.86
N GLY A 125 36.68 15.37 -3.54
CA GLY A 125 37.35 16.38 -2.69
C GLY A 125 36.95 17.86 -2.78
N LYS A 126 36.30 18.39 -1.74
CA LYS A 126 36.42 19.80 -1.33
C LYS A 126 36.25 19.96 0.18
N ASP A 127 37.24 19.46 0.92
CA ASP A 127 37.63 20.00 2.21
C ASP A 127 39.09 20.50 2.10
N ALA A 128 39.40 21.60 2.78
CA ALA A 128 40.69 22.30 2.86
C ALA A 128 41.02 23.35 1.77
N LYS A 129 40.44 24.55 1.89
CA LYS A 129 41.11 25.79 1.43
C LYS A 129 41.66 26.53 2.66
N GLY A 130 42.80 26.04 3.16
CA GLY A 130 43.61 26.73 4.16
C GLY A 130 44.39 27.89 3.55
N LYS A 131 44.51 28.96 4.34
CA LYS A 131 45.68 29.86 4.48
C LYS A 131 46.68 29.90 3.31
N LYS A 132 46.78 31.06 2.67
CA LYS A 132 48.08 31.59 2.22
C LYS A 132 48.08 33.12 2.34
N GLY A 133 48.78 33.62 3.35
CA GLY A 133 49.30 34.97 3.37
C GLY A 133 50.73 35.01 2.81
N LYS A 134 51.12 36.21 2.37
CA LYS A 134 52.46 36.73 2.07
C LYS A 134 53.23 36.11 0.88
N LYS A 135 53.44 36.92 -0.15
CA LYS A 135 54.66 37.74 -0.24
C LYS A 135 54.40 39.00 -1.05
#